data_AF-A0A8B6LXP3-F1
#
_entry.id   AF-A0A8B6LXP3-F1
#
_cell.length_a   1.000
_cell.length_b   1.000
_cell.length_c   1.000
_cell.angle_alpha   90.00
_cell.angle_beta   90.00
_cell.angle_gamma   90.00
#
_symmetry.space_group_name_H-M   'P 1'
#
loop_
_entity.id
_entity.type
_entity.pdbx_description
1 polymer ?
#
loop_
_entity_poly.entity_id
_entity_poly.type
_entity_poly.pdbx_seq_one_letter_code
_entity_poly.pdbx_strand_id
1 'polypeptide(L)'
;MALITLAGRPRSDGAAGLPGRSPDLTAPDLPWEQPFKASILNLYGLVAARHMHEFGTTGEQLAWIKVAASTHAALNPSAMLRKVVTTEEVLASPLISGPLHKLDCCVVSDGGGALVVVHPDVARSLRRPVVNVLGAGEAVKGLQNGQVDLTWSAAAISGPRAFEEAGVKPADIQYASIYDSFTITVLMQLEDLGSRHGSGTLILERQ
;
A
#
# COMPACT_ATOMS: atom_id res chain seq x y z
N MET A 1 -6.88 -9.66 -26.84
CA MET A 1 -7.28 -10.15 -25.50
C MET A 1 -6.00 -10.48 -24.76
N ALA A 2 -5.88 -10.04 -23.51
CA ALA A 2 -4.79 -10.38 -22.61
C ALA A 2 -5.38 -11.00 -21.35
N LEU A 3 -4.74 -12.06 -20.84
CA LEU A 3 -5.01 -12.62 -19.53
C LEU A 3 -3.87 -12.19 -18.61
N ILE A 4 -4.20 -11.47 -17.55
CA ILE A 4 -3.25 -11.07 -16.51
C ILE A 4 -3.51 -11.98 -15.32
N THR A 5 -2.52 -12.75 -14.90
CA THR A 5 -2.61 -13.64 -13.74
C THR A 5 -1.62 -13.21 -12.67
N LEU A 6 -2.04 -13.25 -11.42
CA LEU A 6 -1.17 -13.08 -10.25
C LEU A 6 -1.37 -14.29 -9.35
N ALA A 7 -0.28 -14.90 -8.91
CA ALA A 7 -0.31 -15.93 -7.88
C ALA A 7 0.92 -15.79 -6.98
N GLY A 8 0.72 -15.89 -5.67
CA GLY A 8 1.77 -15.88 -4.66
C GLY A 8 1.56 -17.03 -3.68
N ARG A 9 2.67 -17.68 -3.28
CA ARG A 9 2.70 -18.71 -2.23
C ARG A 9 3.65 -18.40 -1.05
N PRO A 10 3.80 -17.12 -0.63
CA PRO A 10 4.83 -16.75 0.36
C PRO A 10 4.65 -17.41 1.73
N ARG A 11 3.43 -17.83 2.11
CA ARG A 11 3.19 -18.54 3.36
C ARG A 11 3.53 -20.03 3.24
N SER A 12 3.14 -20.65 2.13
CA SER A 12 3.42 -22.07 1.86
C SER A 12 4.89 -22.35 1.51
N ASP A 13 5.63 -21.34 1.08
CA ASP A 13 7.07 -21.45 0.77
C ASP A 13 7.97 -21.53 2.03
N GLY A 14 7.39 -21.45 3.24
CA GLY A 14 8.08 -21.79 4.48
C GLY A 14 9.09 -20.76 4.99
N ALA A 15 9.11 -19.54 4.43
CA ALA A 15 9.90 -18.42 4.95
C ALA A 15 9.35 -17.99 6.32
N ALA A 16 9.85 -18.59 7.40
CA ALA A 16 9.56 -18.21 8.77
C ALA A 16 10.56 -17.15 9.26
N GLY A 17 10.07 -16.09 9.91
CA GLY A 17 10.89 -15.03 10.50
C GLY A 17 10.82 -13.70 9.73
N LEU A 18 11.77 -12.80 10.00
CA LEU A 18 11.98 -11.58 9.21
C LEU A 18 12.92 -11.92 8.05
N PRO A 19 12.44 -12.35 6.87
CA PRO A 19 13.33 -12.61 5.76
C PRO A 19 14.09 -11.32 5.43
N GLY A 20 15.41 -11.42 5.37
CA GLY A 20 16.24 -10.33 4.86
C GLY A 20 15.82 -10.02 3.43
N ARG A 21 15.79 -8.73 3.06
CA ARG A 21 15.54 -8.32 1.68
C ARG A 21 16.56 -9.02 0.77
N SER A 22 16.12 -9.79 -0.21
CA SER A 22 17.01 -10.31 -1.26
C SER A 22 17.54 -9.12 -2.05
N PRO A 23 18.84 -8.81 -1.96
CA PRO A 23 19.37 -7.61 -2.59
C PRO A 23 19.48 -7.80 -4.10
N ASP A 24 19.19 -6.74 -4.84
CA ASP A 24 19.71 -6.62 -6.20
C ASP A 24 21.22 -6.37 -6.11
N LEU A 25 22.01 -7.35 -6.56
CA LEU A 25 23.47 -7.31 -6.50
C LEU A 25 24.09 -6.19 -7.36
N THR A 26 23.30 -5.61 -8.26
CA THR A 26 23.72 -4.52 -9.14
C THR A 26 23.30 -3.13 -8.65
N ALA A 27 22.55 -3.06 -7.55
CA ALA A 27 22.12 -1.79 -6.99
C ALA A 27 23.34 -0.97 -6.49
N PRO A 28 23.54 0.26 -6.98
CA PRO A 28 24.73 1.07 -6.67
C PRO A 28 24.84 1.42 -5.17
N ASP A 29 23.70 1.43 -4.48
CA ASP A 29 23.52 1.67 -3.05
C ASP A 29 23.79 0.44 -2.17
N LEU A 30 23.85 -0.77 -2.76
CA LEU A 30 23.96 -2.01 -2.01
C LEU A 30 25.10 -2.04 -0.99
N PRO A 31 26.33 -1.56 -1.29
CA PRO A 31 27.42 -1.55 -0.31
C PRO A 31 27.12 -0.73 0.94
N TRP A 32 26.21 0.24 0.84
CA TRP A 32 25.80 1.12 1.93
C TRP A 32 24.62 0.57 2.72
N GLU A 33 23.72 -0.21 2.11
CA GLU A 33 22.57 -0.79 2.82
C GLU A 33 22.85 -2.19 3.39
N GLN A 34 23.62 -3.01 2.67
CA GLN A 34 23.85 -4.42 2.98
C GLN A 34 24.37 -4.67 4.41
N PRO A 35 25.33 -3.89 4.96
CA PRO A 35 25.82 -4.11 6.32
C PRO A 35 24.73 -4.01 7.39
N PHE A 36 23.67 -3.24 7.14
CA PHE A 36 22.58 -3.02 8.07
C PHE A 36 21.49 -4.08 8.00
N LYS A 37 21.53 -4.97 7.00
CA LYS A 37 20.61 -6.11 6.82
C LYS A 37 19.14 -5.71 6.98
N ALA A 38 18.77 -4.57 6.40
CA ALA A 38 17.43 -4.03 6.55
C ALA A 38 16.37 -5.02 6.02
N SER A 39 15.34 -5.26 6.83
CA SER A 39 14.12 -5.93 6.39
C SER A 39 13.12 -4.89 5.86
N ILE A 40 12.14 -5.33 5.07
CA ILE A 40 11.04 -4.46 4.61
C ILE A 40 10.32 -3.79 5.80
N LEU A 41 10.17 -4.53 6.91
CA LEU A 41 9.57 -4.00 8.15
C LEU A 41 10.36 -2.82 8.72
N ASN A 42 11.69 -2.90 8.70
CA ASN A 42 12.54 -1.81 9.19
C ASN A 42 12.49 -0.59 8.27
N LEU A 43 12.48 -0.82 6.95
CA LEU A 43 12.39 0.27 5.97
C LEU A 43 11.07 1.05 6.12
N TYR A 44 9.93 0.37 6.26
CA TYR A 44 8.66 1.06 6.51
C TYR A 44 8.56 1.64 7.93
N GLY A 45 9.26 1.08 8.92
CA GLY A 45 9.44 1.71 10.22
C GLY A 45 10.15 3.07 10.12
N LEU A 46 11.23 3.16 9.32
CA LEU A 46 11.92 4.42 9.05
C LEU A 46 11.03 5.44 8.35
N VAL A 47 10.24 4.99 7.38
CA VAL A 47 9.25 5.82 6.69
C VAL A 47 8.24 6.41 7.69
N ALA A 48 7.65 5.58 8.55
CA ALA A 48 6.70 6.04 9.56
C ALA A 48 7.37 7.00 10.54
N ALA A 49 8.55 6.67 11.07
CA ALA A 49 9.31 7.54 11.95
C ALA A 49 9.60 8.91 11.29
N ARG A 50 9.97 8.93 10.00
CA ARG A 50 10.24 10.18 9.29
C ARG A 50 8.96 11.01 9.12
N HIS A 51 7.86 10.39 8.75
CA HIS A 51 6.57 11.07 8.57
C HIS A 51 6.05 11.64 9.90
N MET A 52 6.16 10.87 10.99
CA MET A 52 5.84 11.35 12.35
C MET A 52 6.71 12.54 12.76
N HIS A 53 8.01 12.50 12.43
CA HIS A 53 8.94 13.60 12.73
C HIS A 53 8.61 14.88 11.95
N GLU A 54 8.34 14.76 10.65
CA GLU A 54 8.11 15.91 9.76
C GLU A 54 6.72 16.53 9.93
N PHE A 55 5.68 15.69 10.08
CA PHE A 55 4.29 16.11 10.02
C PHE A 55 3.51 15.92 11.32
N GLY A 56 4.12 15.33 12.35
CA GLY A 56 3.47 15.09 13.64
C GLY A 56 2.44 13.97 13.63
N THR A 57 2.46 13.09 12.62
CA THR A 57 1.61 11.90 12.56
C THR A 57 1.72 11.08 13.84
N THR A 58 0.60 10.53 14.28
CA THR A 58 0.51 9.75 15.51
C THR A 58 0.26 8.28 15.21
N GLY A 59 0.65 7.40 16.13
CA GLY A 59 0.29 5.97 16.04
C GLY A 59 -1.23 5.76 16.04
N GLU A 60 -1.98 6.65 16.68
CA GLU A 60 -3.45 6.61 16.69
C GLU A 60 -4.04 6.83 15.29
N GLN A 61 -3.52 7.81 14.53
CA GLN A 61 -3.93 8.05 13.14
C GLN A 61 -3.59 6.87 12.24
N LEU A 62 -2.42 6.22 12.42
CA LEU A 62 -2.08 5.00 11.70
C LEU A 62 -3.02 3.84 12.07
N ALA A 63 -3.40 3.73 13.34
CA ALA A 63 -4.33 2.71 13.80
C ALA A 63 -5.73 2.84 13.19
N TRP A 64 -6.22 4.06 12.92
CA TRP A 64 -7.50 4.27 12.23
C TRP A 64 -7.56 3.56 10.87
N ILE A 65 -6.45 3.53 10.14
CA ILE A 65 -6.33 2.82 8.85
C ILE A 65 -6.58 1.34 9.05
N LYS A 66 -5.99 0.75 10.09
CA LYS A 66 -6.18 -0.66 10.41
C LYS A 66 -7.61 -0.98 10.83
N VAL A 67 -8.23 -0.13 11.65
CA VAL A 67 -9.63 -0.28 12.08
C VAL A 67 -10.55 -0.26 10.85
N ALA A 68 -10.37 0.70 9.96
CA ALA A 68 -11.12 0.81 8.71
C ALA A 68 -10.93 -0.46 7.85
N ALA A 69 -9.68 -0.89 7.62
CA ALA A 69 -9.39 -2.10 6.86
C ALA A 69 -10.05 -3.36 7.48
N SER A 70 -10.01 -3.49 8.81
CA SER A 70 -10.61 -4.64 9.51
C SER A 70 -12.13 -4.68 9.41
N THR A 71 -12.78 -3.51 9.37
CA THR A 71 -14.23 -3.38 9.21
C THR A 71 -14.66 -3.87 7.83
N HIS A 72 -13.96 -3.45 6.77
CA HIS A 72 -14.23 -3.93 5.41
C HIS A 72 -13.90 -5.42 5.26
N ALA A 73 -12.81 -5.88 5.87
CA ALA A 73 -12.42 -7.29 5.81
C ALA A 73 -13.45 -8.21 6.48
N ALA A 74 -14.13 -7.77 7.55
CA ALA A 74 -15.19 -8.54 8.20
C ALA A 74 -16.37 -8.85 7.25
N LEU A 75 -16.65 -7.94 6.31
CA LEU A 75 -17.70 -8.06 5.29
C LEU A 75 -17.29 -8.93 4.10
N ASN A 76 -16.00 -9.18 3.92
CA ASN A 76 -15.48 -9.99 2.83
C ASN A 76 -15.31 -11.46 3.27
N PRO A 77 -16.12 -12.41 2.74
CA PRO A 77 -16.00 -13.83 3.11
C PRO A 77 -14.67 -14.44 2.71
N SER A 78 -13.96 -13.85 1.73
CA SER A 78 -12.65 -14.31 1.25
C SER A 78 -11.47 -13.71 2.02
N ALA A 79 -11.71 -12.78 2.94
CA ALA A 79 -10.63 -12.16 3.71
C ALA A 79 -10.01 -13.15 4.71
N MET A 80 -8.68 -13.16 4.80
CA MET A 80 -7.93 -14.02 5.72
C MET A 80 -8.17 -13.64 7.19
N LEU A 81 -8.16 -12.35 7.48
CA LEU A 81 -8.48 -11.81 8.81
C LEU A 81 -9.83 -11.11 8.75
N ARG A 82 -10.81 -11.64 9.48
CA ARG A 82 -12.18 -11.10 9.52
C ARG A 82 -12.56 -10.50 10.88
N LYS A 83 -11.64 -10.52 11.84
CA LYS A 83 -11.83 -9.90 13.16
C LYS A 83 -11.70 -8.38 13.01
N VAL A 84 -12.76 -7.65 13.34
CA VAL A 84 -12.70 -6.19 13.52
C VAL A 84 -11.84 -5.88 14.74
N VAL A 85 -10.93 -4.92 14.63
CA VAL A 85 -10.07 -4.48 15.73
C VAL A 85 -10.36 -3.04 16.12
N THR A 86 -10.07 -2.67 17.36
CA THR A 86 -10.13 -1.27 17.84
C THR A 86 -8.77 -0.58 17.76
N THR A 87 -8.75 0.74 17.86
CA THR A 87 -7.51 1.53 17.91
C THR A 87 -6.62 1.11 19.08
N GLU A 88 -7.21 0.84 20.25
CA GLU A 88 -6.49 0.39 21.45
C GLU A 88 -5.87 -0.99 21.23
N GLU A 89 -6.57 -1.91 20.56
CA GLU A 89 -6.02 -3.23 20.23
C GLU A 89 -4.83 -3.11 19.27
N VAL A 90 -4.87 -2.17 18.31
CA VAL A 90 -3.75 -1.90 17.39
C VAL A 90 -2.54 -1.38 18.16
N LEU A 91 -2.72 -0.35 18.98
CA LEU A 91 -1.67 0.27 19.78
C LEU A 91 -1.10 -0.64 20.87
N ALA A 92 -1.90 -1.57 21.40
CA ALA A 92 -1.45 -2.57 22.37
C ALA A 92 -0.81 -3.81 21.74
N SER A 93 -0.84 -3.93 20.41
CA SER A 93 -0.23 -5.08 19.72
C SER A 93 1.30 -5.00 19.77
N PRO A 94 2.03 -6.14 19.67
CA PRO A 94 3.49 -6.13 19.83
C PRO A 94 4.17 -5.17 18.86
N LEU A 95 5.13 -4.38 19.35
CA LEU A 95 5.98 -3.56 18.50
C LEU A 95 6.86 -4.44 17.62
N ILE A 96 6.85 -4.21 16.30
CA ILE A 96 7.65 -5.01 15.35
C ILE A 96 8.84 -4.20 14.84
N SER A 97 8.61 -2.97 14.40
CA SER A 97 9.67 -2.04 13.99
C SER A 97 9.22 -0.63 14.26
N GLY A 98 9.76 0.00 15.31
CA GLY A 98 9.33 1.31 15.77
C GLY A 98 9.19 2.32 14.64
N PRO A 99 8.03 3.02 14.52
CA PRO A 99 6.88 3.06 15.44
C PRO A 99 5.78 2.01 15.17
N LEU A 100 5.97 1.09 14.23
CA LEU A 100 4.93 0.18 13.74
C LEU A 100 4.74 -1.04 14.64
N HIS A 101 3.49 -1.29 15.01
CA HIS A 101 3.05 -2.47 15.73
C HIS A 101 2.65 -3.60 14.79
N LYS A 102 2.41 -4.79 15.36
CA LYS A 102 2.03 -5.99 14.60
C LYS A 102 0.79 -5.77 13.76
N LEU A 103 -0.20 -5.06 14.28
CA LEU A 103 -1.45 -4.80 13.56
C LEU A 103 -1.32 -3.71 12.48
N ASP A 104 -0.23 -2.93 12.47
CA ASP A 104 0.12 -2.05 11.36
C ASP A 104 0.67 -2.81 10.14
N CYS A 105 1.08 -4.07 10.32
CA CYS A 105 1.71 -4.89 9.30
C CYS A 105 0.69 -5.79 8.60
N CYS A 106 0.80 -5.95 7.28
CA CYS A 106 -0.02 -6.91 6.54
C CYS A 106 0.29 -8.36 6.95
N VAL A 107 -0.69 -9.24 6.76
CA VAL A 107 -0.47 -10.69 6.93
C VAL A 107 0.20 -11.27 5.71
N VAL A 108 1.03 -12.29 5.92
CA VAL A 108 1.54 -13.13 4.82
C VAL A 108 0.44 -14.11 4.43
N SER A 109 -0.03 -14.01 3.19
CA SER A 109 -1.11 -14.83 2.63
C SER A 109 -0.68 -15.51 1.34
N ASP A 110 -1.21 -16.71 1.10
CA ASP A 110 -1.18 -17.34 -0.22
C ASP A 110 -2.45 -16.98 -0.97
N GLY A 111 -2.35 -16.79 -2.28
CA GLY A 111 -3.51 -16.46 -3.09
C GLY A 111 -3.18 -16.32 -4.57
N GLY A 112 -4.22 -16.29 -5.38
CA GLY A 112 -4.08 -16.03 -6.81
C GLY A 112 -5.39 -15.59 -7.44
N GLY A 113 -5.27 -14.90 -8.57
CA GLY A 113 -6.40 -14.36 -9.32
C GLY A 113 -6.00 -14.02 -10.75
N ALA A 114 -7.01 -13.68 -11.56
CA ALA A 114 -6.80 -13.29 -12.94
C ALA A 114 -7.79 -12.21 -13.39
N LEU A 115 -7.31 -11.34 -14.28
CA LEU A 115 -8.10 -10.35 -15.01
C LEU A 115 -8.03 -10.64 -16.50
N VAL A 116 -9.19 -10.58 -17.16
CA VAL A 116 -9.29 -10.70 -18.61
C VAL A 116 -9.48 -9.31 -19.20
N VAL A 117 -8.47 -8.83 -19.92
CA VAL A 117 -8.50 -7.52 -20.57
C VAL A 117 -8.75 -7.73 -22.06
N VAL A 118 -9.78 -7.08 -22.57
CA VAL A 118 -10.20 -7.23 -23.97
C VAL A 118 -10.48 -5.88 -24.59
N HIS A 119 -10.44 -5.82 -25.92
CA HIS A 119 -10.90 -4.66 -26.66
C HIS A 119 -12.40 -4.43 -26.39
N PRO A 120 -12.89 -3.18 -26.35
CA PRO A 120 -14.30 -2.88 -26.11
C PRO A 120 -15.28 -3.64 -27.02
N ASP A 121 -14.91 -3.88 -28.28
CA ASP A 121 -15.74 -4.64 -29.22
C ASP A 121 -15.97 -6.09 -28.76
N VAL A 122 -14.93 -6.70 -28.19
CA VAL A 122 -15.03 -8.03 -27.59
C VAL A 122 -15.79 -7.96 -26.26
N ALA A 123 -15.55 -6.94 -25.43
CA ALA A 123 -16.29 -6.77 -24.17
C ALA A 123 -17.82 -6.72 -24.40
N ARG A 124 -18.27 -6.05 -25.47
CA ARG A 124 -19.69 -5.97 -25.84
C ARG A 124 -20.28 -7.34 -26.22
N SER A 125 -19.49 -8.25 -26.79
CA SER A 125 -19.98 -9.59 -27.15
C SER A 125 -20.07 -10.55 -25.95
N LEU A 126 -19.32 -10.30 -24.87
CA LEU A 126 -19.28 -11.16 -23.68
C LEU A 126 -20.57 -11.11 -22.82
N ARG A 127 -21.41 -10.09 -22.99
CA ARG A 127 -22.66 -9.88 -22.22
C ARG A 127 -22.46 -9.98 -20.69
N ARG A 128 -21.37 -9.40 -20.18
CA ARG A 128 -21.05 -9.33 -18.74
C ARG A 128 -20.88 -7.87 -18.31
N PRO A 129 -20.94 -7.56 -17.00
CA PRO A 129 -20.50 -6.26 -16.50
C PRO A 129 -19.07 -5.95 -16.95
N VAL A 130 -18.84 -4.73 -17.40
CA VAL A 130 -17.55 -4.25 -17.90
C VAL A 130 -17.04 -3.15 -16.97
N VAL A 131 -15.76 -3.22 -16.62
CA VAL A 131 -15.04 -2.15 -15.94
C VAL A 131 -14.06 -1.56 -16.94
N ASN A 132 -14.19 -0.28 -17.26
CA ASN A 132 -13.29 0.41 -18.17
C ASN A 132 -12.05 0.88 -17.43
N VAL A 133 -10.88 0.70 -18.04
CA VAL A 133 -9.65 1.35 -17.60
C VAL A 133 -9.61 2.71 -18.30
N LEU A 134 -9.82 3.77 -17.52
CA LEU A 134 -9.87 5.14 -18.05
C LEU A 134 -8.48 5.77 -18.14
N GLY A 135 -7.57 5.41 -17.26
CA GLY A 135 -6.19 5.88 -17.26
C GLY A 135 -5.29 5.00 -16.39
N ALA A 136 -3.99 5.07 -16.65
CA ALA A 136 -2.95 4.35 -15.94
C ALA A 136 -1.71 5.26 -15.76
N GLY A 137 -0.98 5.02 -14.68
CA GLY A 137 0.23 5.78 -14.39
C GLY A 137 1.26 4.88 -13.73
N GLU A 138 2.49 4.99 -14.19
CA GLU A 138 3.63 4.29 -13.63
C GLU A 138 4.76 5.28 -13.34
N ALA A 139 5.43 5.04 -12.22
CA ALA A 139 6.62 5.75 -11.83
C ALA A 139 7.49 4.85 -10.95
N VAL A 140 8.80 5.02 -11.05
CA VAL A 140 9.77 4.37 -10.16
C VAL A 140 10.41 5.46 -9.32
N LYS A 141 10.36 5.30 -8.00
CA LYS A 141 11.09 6.15 -7.05
C LYS A 141 12.33 5.38 -6.58
N GLY A 142 13.46 5.70 -7.19
CA GLY A 142 14.77 5.23 -6.74
C GLY A 142 15.30 6.04 -5.56
N LEU A 143 16.56 5.81 -5.20
CA LEU A 143 17.21 6.44 -4.05
C LEU A 143 17.74 7.85 -4.30
N GLN A 144 17.44 8.43 -5.47
CA GLN A 144 17.79 9.81 -5.82
C GLN A 144 19.25 10.17 -5.53
N ASN A 145 20.18 9.27 -5.91
CA ASN A 145 21.62 9.44 -5.69
C ASN A 145 22.00 9.72 -4.22
N GLY A 146 21.30 9.07 -3.28
CA GLY A 146 21.50 9.22 -1.84
C GLY A 146 20.73 10.37 -1.20
N GLN A 147 20.04 11.22 -1.98
CA GLN A 147 19.13 12.24 -1.48
C GLN A 147 17.75 11.66 -1.19
N VAL A 148 17.72 10.62 -0.35
CA VAL A 148 16.50 9.85 -0.09
C VAL A 148 15.54 10.67 0.75
N ASP A 149 14.41 11.05 0.16
CA ASP A 149 13.27 11.61 0.87
C ASP A 149 12.25 10.50 1.16
N LEU A 150 11.94 10.22 2.42
CA LEU A 150 10.99 9.17 2.81
C LEU A 150 9.55 9.68 2.98
N THR A 151 9.30 10.96 2.75
CA THR A 151 8.02 11.61 3.02
C THR A 151 6.98 11.45 1.90
N TRP A 152 7.38 10.93 0.74
CA TRP A 152 6.53 10.71 -0.43
C TRP A 152 6.87 9.41 -1.17
N SER A 153 5.92 8.90 -1.95
CA SER A 153 6.06 7.68 -2.75
C SER A 153 5.94 7.96 -4.25
N ALA A 154 6.24 6.96 -5.08
CA ALA A 154 6.06 7.10 -6.53
C ALA A 154 4.62 7.47 -6.95
N ALA A 155 3.62 7.30 -6.07
CA ALA A 155 2.25 7.74 -6.28
C ALA A 155 2.12 9.24 -6.59
N ALA A 156 3.02 10.09 -6.08
CA ALA A 156 3.00 11.52 -6.36
C ALA A 156 3.27 11.84 -7.85
N ILE A 157 3.86 10.89 -8.58
CA ILE A 157 4.16 11.00 -10.01
C ILE A 157 3.19 10.16 -10.83
N SER A 158 2.92 8.91 -10.41
CA SER A 158 2.03 8.02 -11.17
C SER A 158 0.56 8.42 -11.06
N GLY A 159 0.12 8.92 -9.90
CA GLY A 159 -1.25 9.35 -9.66
C GLY A 159 -1.73 10.45 -10.60
N PRO A 160 -1.04 11.61 -10.66
CA PRO A 160 -1.42 12.69 -11.56
C PRO A 160 -1.50 12.26 -13.03
N ARG A 161 -0.58 11.40 -13.48
CA ARG A 161 -0.61 10.85 -14.86
C ARG A 161 -1.85 9.99 -15.11
N ALA A 162 -2.20 9.12 -14.15
CA ALA A 162 -3.38 8.28 -14.26
C ALA A 162 -4.68 9.11 -14.27
N PHE A 163 -4.75 10.15 -13.45
CA PHE A 163 -5.89 11.08 -13.42
C PHE A 163 -6.00 11.92 -14.70
N GLU A 164 -4.88 12.40 -15.23
CA GLU A 164 -4.81 13.14 -16.48
C GLU A 164 -5.29 12.27 -17.67
N GLU A 165 -4.77 11.04 -17.79
CA GLU A 165 -5.21 10.11 -18.85
C GLU A 165 -6.69 9.77 -18.72
N ALA A 166 -7.17 9.57 -17.49
CA ALA A 166 -8.58 9.28 -17.21
C ALA A 166 -9.51 10.49 -17.41
N GLY A 167 -8.98 11.72 -17.48
CA GLY A 167 -9.77 12.95 -17.56
C GLY A 167 -10.62 13.21 -16.32
N VAL A 168 -10.20 12.73 -15.14
CA VAL A 168 -10.91 12.89 -13.86
C VAL A 168 -10.01 13.54 -12.81
N LYS A 169 -10.62 14.02 -11.72
CA LYS A 169 -9.93 14.59 -10.56
C LYS A 169 -10.00 13.62 -9.37
N PRO A 170 -9.10 13.75 -8.38
CA PRO A 170 -9.20 12.97 -7.14
C PRO A 170 -10.58 13.06 -6.46
N ALA A 171 -11.24 14.23 -6.54
CA ALA A 171 -12.58 14.45 -5.99
C ALA A 171 -13.70 13.67 -6.72
N ASP A 172 -13.45 13.16 -7.92
CA ASP A 172 -14.41 12.34 -8.67
C ASP A 172 -14.34 10.86 -8.26
N ILE A 173 -13.38 10.47 -7.42
CA ILE A 173 -13.14 9.09 -7.00
C ILE A 173 -14.04 8.73 -5.82
N GLN A 174 -14.91 7.75 -6.03
CA GLN A 174 -15.85 7.26 -5.01
C GLN A 174 -15.29 6.10 -4.18
N TYR A 175 -14.25 5.42 -4.68
CA TYR A 175 -13.63 4.28 -4.03
C TYR A 175 -12.17 4.19 -4.45
N ALA A 176 -11.28 3.99 -3.47
CA ALA A 176 -9.85 3.82 -3.70
C ALA A 176 -9.36 2.50 -3.10
N SER A 177 -8.75 1.66 -3.93
CA SER A 177 -8.04 0.46 -3.50
C SER A 177 -6.55 0.80 -3.41
N ILE A 178 -6.10 1.21 -2.23
CA ILE A 178 -4.71 1.62 -1.97
C ILE A 178 -3.88 0.42 -1.50
N TYR A 179 -2.61 0.39 -1.86
CA TYR A 179 -1.69 -0.68 -1.45
C TYR A 179 -1.35 -0.54 0.04
N ASP A 180 -1.73 -1.55 0.84
CA ASP A 180 -1.80 -1.46 2.30
C ASP A 180 -0.86 -2.46 3.01
N SER A 181 0.37 -2.61 2.54
CA SER A 181 1.39 -3.45 3.19
C SER A 181 1.67 -3.02 4.64
N PHE A 182 1.63 -1.70 4.88
CA PHE A 182 1.70 -1.06 6.19
C PHE A 182 0.70 0.11 6.25
N THR A 183 0.20 0.42 7.44
CA THR A 183 -0.70 1.57 7.65
C THR A 183 -0.09 2.89 7.15
N ILE A 184 1.22 3.10 7.35
CA ILE A 184 1.94 4.28 6.84
C ILE A 184 1.93 4.37 5.30
N THR A 185 1.96 3.24 4.58
CA THR A 185 1.93 3.22 3.11
C THR A 185 0.63 3.84 2.61
N VAL A 186 -0.50 3.47 3.24
CA VAL A 186 -1.82 4.00 2.89
C VAL A 186 -1.88 5.51 3.11
N LEU A 187 -1.43 5.97 4.28
CA LEU A 187 -1.43 7.40 4.61
C LEU A 187 -0.65 8.20 3.56
N MET A 188 0.60 7.81 3.29
CA MET A 188 1.46 8.51 2.33
C MET A 188 0.89 8.48 0.92
N GLN A 189 0.38 7.34 0.45
CA GLN A 189 -0.21 7.25 -0.89
C GLN A 189 -1.47 8.11 -1.04
N LEU A 190 -2.28 8.24 0.02
CA LEU A 190 -3.42 9.15 -0.01
C LEU A 190 -2.96 10.61 -0.12
N GLU A 191 -1.90 11.00 0.59
CA GLU A 191 -1.30 12.33 0.51
C GLU A 191 -0.75 12.63 -0.88
N ASP A 192 -0.02 11.67 -1.45
CA ASP A 192 0.53 11.75 -2.80
C ASP A 192 -0.55 11.89 -3.89
N LEU A 193 -1.71 11.24 -3.72
CA LEU A 193 -2.82 11.25 -4.68
C LEU A 193 -3.70 12.50 -4.59
N GLY A 194 -3.33 13.49 -3.77
CA GLY A 194 -4.02 14.78 -3.68
C GLY A 194 -4.83 14.99 -2.40
N SER A 195 -4.69 14.13 -1.38
CA SER A 195 -5.08 14.53 -0.02
C SER A 195 -4.07 15.53 0.54
N ARG A 196 -4.53 16.46 1.38
CA ARG A 196 -3.61 17.46 1.96
C ARG A 196 -2.57 16.73 2.82
N HIS A 197 -1.28 16.92 2.50
CA HIS A 197 -0.16 16.37 3.27
C HIS A 197 -0.28 16.73 4.75
N GLY A 198 -0.07 15.74 5.64
CA GLY A 198 -0.14 15.91 7.09
C GLY A 198 -1.55 16.11 7.65
N SER A 199 -2.61 16.02 6.83
CA SER A 199 -3.98 16.24 7.32
C SER A 199 -4.59 14.98 7.95
N GLY A 200 -4.20 13.78 7.56
CA GLY A 200 -4.88 12.52 7.96
C GLY A 200 -6.40 12.53 7.71
N THR A 201 -6.94 13.54 7.01
CA THR A 201 -8.35 13.93 7.10
C THR A 201 -9.21 13.14 6.11
N LEU A 202 -8.62 12.55 5.08
CA LEU A 202 -9.36 11.87 4.01
C LEU A 202 -9.87 10.47 4.38
N ILE A 203 -9.60 9.97 5.60
CA ILE A 203 -10.05 8.64 6.04
C ILE A 203 -11.33 8.70 6.90
N LEU A 204 -11.72 9.87 7.43
CA LEU A 204 -12.73 9.93 8.51
C LEU A 204 -13.82 11.00 8.36
N GLU A 205 -14.13 11.47 7.16
CA GLU A 205 -15.44 12.11 6.97
C GLU A 205 -16.51 11.01 6.88
N ARG A 206 -17.11 10.76 8.05
CA ARG A 206 -18.30 9.93 8.27
C ARG A 206 -19.32 10.10 7.14
N GLN A 207 -19.72 8.98 6.53
CA GLN A 207 -21.14 8.71 6.33
C GLN A 207 -21.63 7.80 7.46
#